data_AF-A0A521K1L2-F1
#
_entry.id   AF-A0A521K1L2-F1
#
_cell.length_a   1.000
_cell.length_b   1.000
_cell.length_c   1.000
_cell.angle_alpha   90.00
_cell.angle_beta   90.00
_cell.angle_gamma   90.00
#
_symmetry.space_group_name_H-M   'P 1'
#
loop_
_entity.id
_entity.type
_entity.pdbx_description
1 polymer ?
#
loop_
_entity_poly.entity_id
_entity_poly.type
_entity_poly.pdbx_seq_one_letter_code
_entity_poly.pdbx_strand_id
1 'polypeptide(L)'
;MLREYWRAWRQKSAAIPDRLKEALGWVGIGHGRTAMYEKLLREYSQGLQSDQHFFAYYEATEILDIFNSWKSRATDFPGIQGKISRVFKKGTVLSEDESASANSNQPRNDAFVYVLAGKLLHVAEAHVVSVDGINNAKIMHGQTQQGSPSDIFLLFRDNPIRIECKRPMNEATLQENADTAYHQLNDNLAGQPWGVIAIDASRIVRKPGEYLQVPSLEAGTKFLSNELEKLLVPIAKKLNHEKVLGVIGFSRIPLIGTVKSRILKLDGTPFVLENLSSAAIAYLCIKNAKSPQGDLMHELQRSFSRTTHDVPQDSIPIT
;
A
#
# COMPACT_ATOMS: atom_id res chain seq x y z
N MET A 1 6.90 -24.29 -22.87
CA MET A 1 7.55 -23.58 -21.75
C MET A 1 7.50 -22.04 -21.82
N LEU A 2 8.25 -21.33 -22.68
CA LEU A 2 8.15 -19.84 -22.76
C LEU A 2 6.73 -19.37 -23.14
N ARG A 3 6.07 -20.12 -24.03
CA ARG A 3 4.64 -19.95 -24.35
C ARG A 3 3.70 -20.21 -23.16
N GLU A 4 4.05 -21.13 -22.26
CA GLU A 4 3.22 -21.47 -21.09
C GLU A 4 3.36 -20.41 -19.99
N TYR A 5 4.55 -19.85 -19.81
CA TYR A 5 4.74 -18.69 -18.94
C TYR A 5 3.96 -17.48 -19.44
N TRP A 6 4.08 -17.13 -20.73
CA TRP A 6 3.26 -16.06 -21.31
C TRP A 6 1.77 -16.36 -21.22
N ARG A 7 1.35 -17.63 -21.31
CA ARG A 7 -0.03 -18.05 -21.08
C ARG A 7 -0.46 -17.86 -19.64
N ALA A 8 0.37 -18.22 -18.66
CA ALA A 8 0.08 -18.05 -17.23
C ALA A 8 0.05 -16.57 -16.82
N TRP A 9 1.00 -15.76 -17.31
CA TRP A 9 0.99 -14.32 -17.10
C TRP A 9 -0.23 -13.67 -17.76
N ARG A 10 -0.54 -14.02 -19.02
CA ARG A 10 -1.77 -13.56 -19.69
C ARG A 10 -3.02 -14.02 -18.96
N GLN A 11 -3.06 -15.23 -18.40
CA GLN A 11 -4.18 -15.71 -17.60
C GLN A 11 -4.33 -14.91 -16.30
N LYS A 12 -3.23 -14.61 -15.58
CA LYS A 12 -3.27 -13.77 -14.38
C LYS A 12 -3.68 -12.33 -14.70
N SER A 13 -3.11 -11.72 -15.75
CA SER A 13 -3.48 -10.38 -16.21
C SER A 13 -4.91 -10.32 -16.76
N ALA A 14 -5.37 -11.37 -17.45
CA ALA A 14 -6.75 -11.49 -17.94
C ALA A 14 -7.76 -11.70 -16.81
N ALA A 15 -7.32 -12.23 -15.66
CA ALA A 15 -8.17 -12.35 -14.47
C ALA A 15 -8.35 -11.01 -13.71
N ILE A 16 -7.49 -10.01 -13.94
CA ILE A 16 -7.60 -8.70 -13.26
C ILE A 16 -8.91 -7.97 -13.59
N PRO A 17 -9.37 -7.87 -14.85
CA PRO A 17 -10.68 -7.31 -15.15
C PRO A 17 -11.82 -7.97 -14.34
N ASP A 18 -11.84 -9.30 -14.28
CA ASP A 18 -12.90 -10.05 -13.58
C ASP A 18 -12.81 -9.87 -12.06
N ARG A 19 -11.60 -9.87 -11.49
CA ARG A 19 -11.38 -9.59 -10.07
C ARG A 19 -11.72 -8.15 -9.72
N LEU A 20 -11.43 -7.18 -10.59
CA LEU A 20 -11.79 -5.79 -10.39
C LEU A 20 -13.32 -5.66 -10.38
N LYS A 21 -14.00 -6.33 -11.31
CA LYS A 21 -15.47 -6.38 -11.35
C LYS A 21 -16.04 -6.98 -10.07
N GLU A 22 -15.44 -8.04 -9.54
CA GLU A 22 -15.81 -8.61 -8.24
C GLU A 22 -15.62 -7.60 -7.09
N ALA A 23 -14.47 -6.92 -7.05
CA ALA A 23 -14.19 -5.90 -6.04
C ALA A 23 -15.19 -4.72 -6.10
N LEU A 24 -15.51 -4.25 -7.31
CA LEU A 24 -16.51 -3.20 -7.53
C LEU A 24 -17.92 -3.66 -7.15
N GLY A 25 -18.28 -4.90 -7.48
CA GLY A 25 -19.54 -5.52 -7.05
C GLY A 25 -19.63 -5.61 -5.53
N TRP A 26 -18.54 -6.01 -4.86
CA TRP A 26 -18.47 -6.04 -3.40
C TRP A 26 -18.75 -4.67 -2.78
N VAL A 27 -18.17 -3.58 -3.27
CA VAL A 27 -18.47 -2.23 -2.74
C VAL A 27 -19.69 -1.54 -3.38
N GLY A 28 -20.47 -2.25 -4.20
CA GLY A 28 -21.71 -1.74 -4.81
C GLY A 28 -21.50 -0.59 -5.79
N ILE A 29 -20.42 -0.63 -6.58
CA ILE A 29 -20.08 0.40 -7.56
C ILE A 29 -20.36 -0.10 -8.97
N GLY A 30 -21.33 0.53 -9.64
CA GLY A 30 -21.59 0.33 -11.08
C GLY A 30 -21.05 1.45 -11.97
N HIS A 31 -20.57 2.55 -11.40
CA HIS A 31 -20.10 3.74 -12.13
C HIS A 31 -19.04 4.51 -11.31
N GLY A 32 -18.24 5.35 -11.96
CA GLY A 32 -17.17 6.13 -11.32
C GLY A 32 -15.80 5.86 -11.97
N ARG A 33 -14.74 6.49 -11.44
CA ARG A 33 -13.42 6.44 -12.10
C ARG A 33 -12.86 5.02 -12.20
N THR A 34 -12.92 4.26 -11.11
CA THR A 34 -12.43 2.87 -11.10
C THR A 34 -13.19 1.96 -12.07
N ALA A 35 -14.49 2.19 -12.26
CA ALA A 35 -15.28 1.42 -13.22
C ALA A 35 -14.79 1.61 -14.67
N MET A 36 -14.18 2.77 -14.99
CA MET A 36 -13.58 3.00 -16.30
C MET A 36 -12.34 2.13 -16.55
N TYR A 37 -11.64 1.70 -15.48
CA TYR A 37 -10.47 0.83 -15.63
C TYR A 37 -10.84 -0.53 -16.20
N GLU A 38 -12.08 -1.01 -16.02
CA GLU A 38 -12.52 -2.29 -16.59
C GLU A 38 -12.34 -2.31 -18.13
N LYS A 39 -12.71 -1.21 -18.80
CA LYS A 39 -12.53 -1.07 -20.25
C LYS A 39 -11.04 -1.15 -20.62
N LEU A 40 -10.21 -0.32 -19.99
CA LEU A 40 -8.77 -0.27 -20.24
C LEU A 40 -8.10 -1.63 -19.95
N LEU A 41 -8.49 -2.32 -18.89
CA LEU A 41 -7.95 -3.63 -18.55
C LEU A 41 -8.36 -4.71 -19.57
N ARG A 42 -9.60 -4.65 -20.10
CA ARG A 42 -10.05 -5.54 -21.18
C ARG A 42 -9.23 -5.30 -22.45
N GLU A 43 -9.07 -4.05 -22.85
CA GLU A 43 -8.21 -3.64 -23.98
C GLU A 43 -6.76 -4.12 -23.79
N TYR A 44 -6.21 -3.94 -22.58
CA TYR A 44 -4.87 -4.42 -22.21
C TYR A 44 -4.72 -5.94 -22.33
N SER A 45 -5.72 -6.70 -21.89
CA SER A 45 -5.73 -8.17 -22.00
C SER A 45 -5.82 -8.67 -23.46
N GLN A 46 -6.37 -7.85 -24.36
CA GLN A 46 -6.48 -8.13 -25.79
C GLN A 46 -5.21 -7.73 -26.58
N GLY A 47 -4.21 -7.15 -25.90
CA GLY A 47 -2.92 -6.79 -26.48
C GLY A 47 -2.78 -5.32 -26.88
N LEU A 48 -3.77 -4.47 -26.58
CA LEU A 48 -3.59 -3.02 -26.69
C LEU A 48 -2.67 -2.54 -25.57
N GLN A 49 -1.61 -1.83 -25.92
CA GLN A 49 -0.63 -1.34 -24.96
C GLN A 49 -0.43 0.15 -25.15
N SER A 50 -0.83 0.92 -24.13
CA SER A 50 -0.51 2.33 -23.98
C SER A 50 -0.24 2.62 -22.51
N ASP A 51 0.34 3.77 -22.22
CA ASP A 51 0.62 4.18 -20.85
C ASP A 51 -0.66 4.22 -20.00
N GLN A 52 -1.78 4.68 -20.56
CA GLN A 52 -3.08 4.68 -19.88
C GLN A 52 -3.52 3.26 -19.47
N HIS A 53 -3.31 2.26 -20.33
CA HIS A 53 -3.61 0.86 -19.99
C HIS A 53 -2.72 0.36 -18.85
N PHE A 54 -1.43 0.69 -18.88
CA PHE A 54 -0.49 0.27 -17.84
C PHE A 54 -0.78 0.95 -16.50
N PHE A 55 -1.09 2.25 -16.49
CA PHE A 55 -1.50 2.95 -15.28
C PHE A 55 -2.83 2.38 -14.75
N ALA A 56 -3.83 2.12 -15.60
CA ALA A 56 -5.08 1.49 -15.16
C ALA A 56 -4.83 0.10 -14.55
N TYR A 57 -3.94 -0.71 -15.15
CA TYR A 57 -3.48 -1.97 -14.56
C TYR A 57 -2.88 -1.77 -13.18
N TYR A 58 -1.96 -0.83 -13.06
CA TYR A 58 -1.30 -0.52 -11.81
C TYR A 58 -2.28 -0.06 -10.71
N GLU A 59 -3.16 0.90 -11.02
CA GLU A 59 -4.15 1.42 -10.05
C GLU A 59 -5.16 0.34 -9.65
N ALA A 60 -5.57 -0.52 -10.58
CA ALA A 60 -6.43 -1.67 -10.27
C ALA A 60 -5.78 -2.63 -9.27
N THR A 61 -4.45 -2.78 -9.28
CA THR A 61 -3.77 -3.63 -8.29
C THR A 61 -3.84 -3.06 -6.86
N GLU A 62 -3.79 -1.74 -6.66
CA GLU A 62 -4.01 -1.12 -5.32
C GLU A 62 -5.42 -1.42 -4.80
N ILE A 63 -6.41 -1.35 -5.70
CA ILE A 63 -7.82 -1.63 -5.39
C ILE A 63 -8.03 -3.09 -5.03
N LEU A 64 -7.39 -4.00 -5.77
CA LEU A 64 -7.43 -5.42 -5.48
C LEU A 64 -6.75 -5.74 -4.15
N ASP A 65 -5.67 -5.05 -3.78
CA ASP A 65 -5.01 -5.25 -2.48
C ASP A 65 -5.94 -4.87 -1.31
N ILE A 66 -6.66 -3.75 -1.43
CA ILE A 66 -7.69 -3.36 -0.46
C ILE A 66 -8.81 -4.41 -0.44
N PHE A 67 -9.33 -4.81 -1.61
CA PHE A 67 -10.39 -5.81 -1.69
C PHE A 67 -10.01 -7.14 -1.03
N ASN A 68 -8.86 -7.71 -1.37
CA ASN A 68 -8.41 -9.00 -0.84
C ASN A 68 -8.22 -8.96 0.68
N SER A 69 -7.70 -7.85 1.21
CA SER A 69 -7.45 -7.69 2.64
C SER A 69 -8.75 -7.53 3.43
N TRP A 70 -9.75 -6.85 2.85
CA TRP A 70 -10.94 -6.42 3.57
C TRP A 70 -12.18 -7.29 3.32
N LYS A 71 -12.30 -8.01 2.20
CA LYS A 71 -13.51 -8.74 1.82
C LYS A 71 -14.03 -9.66 2.94
N SER A 72 -13.13 -10.38 3.62
CA SER A 72 -13.47 -11.32 4.70
C SER A 72 -13.49 -10.69 6.10
N ARG A 73 -13.06 -9.43 6.23
CA ARG A 73 -12.89 -8.72 7.51
C ARG A 73 -13.82 -7.51 7.67
N ALA A 74 -14.43 -7.03 6.60
CA ALA A 74 -15.24 -5.81 6.64
C ALA A 74 -16.44 -5.89 7.58
N THR A 75 -17.00 -7.07 7.81
CA THR A 75 -18.08 -7.27 8.80
C THR A 75 -17.62 -7.02 10.23
N ASP A 76 -16.32 -7.15 10.50
CA ASP A 76 -15.75 -6.90 11.82
C ASP A 76 -15.66 -5.39 12.10
N PHE A 77 -15.75 -4.55 11.06
CA PHE A 77 -15.70 -3.09 11.12
C PHE A 77 -16.95 -2.48 10.46
N PRO A 78 -18.09 -2.41 11.19
CA PRO A 78 -19.35 -1.96 10.63
C PRO A 78 -19.24 -0.59 9.93
N GLY A 79 -19.57 -0.55 8.63
CA GLY A 79 -19.51 0.66 7.81
C GLY A 79 -18.21 0.88 7.02
N ILE A 80 -17.15 0.09 7.25
CA ILE A 80 -15.86 0.26 6.54
C ILE A 80 -16.01 0.08 5.03
N GLN A 81 -16.83 -0.89 4.60
CA GLN A 81 -17.12 -1.15 3.19
C GLN A 81 -17.73 0.08 2.50
N GLY A 82 -18.56 0.85 3.20
CA GLY A 82 -19.11 2.10 2.71
C GLY A 82 -18.06 3.20 2.55
N LYS A 83 -17.06 3.26 3.45
CA LYS A 83 -15.93 4.19 3.31
C LYS A 83 -15.02 3.81 2.14
N ILE A 84 -14.66 2.53 2.03
CA ILE A 84 -13.88 1.98 0.90
C ILE A 84 -14.61 2.24 -0.44
N SER A 85 -15.94 2.07 -0.47
CA SER A 85 -16.75 2.40 -1.66
C SER A 85 -16.56 3.85 -2.11
N ARG A 86 -16.51 4.81 -1.17
CA ARG A 86 -16.27 6.23 -1.52
C ARG A 86 -14.88 6.46 -2.10
N VAL A 87 -13.87 5.78 -1.58
CA VAL A 87 -12.50 5.82 -2.13
C VAL A 87 -12.49 5.28 -3.55
N PHE A 88 -13.07 4.11 -3.79
CA PHE A 88 -13.10 3.48 -5.13
C PHE A 88 -13.93 4.30 -6.14
N LYS A 89 -15.05 4.91 -5.72
CA LYS A 89 -15.86 5.78 -6.61
C LYS A 89 -15.07 6.98 -7.11
N LYS A 90 -14.31 7.61 -6.21
CA LYS A 90 -13.49 8.78 -6.54
C LYS A 90 -12.25 8.40 -7.33
N GLY A 91 -11.69 7.21 -7.09
CA GLY A 91 -10.55 6.63 -7.81
C GLY A 91 -9.28 7.47 -7.77
N THR A 92 -8.16 6.88 -8.15
CA THR A 92 -6.94 7.62 -8.47
C THR A 92 -7.06 8.25 -9.85
N VAL A 93 -6.39 9.37 -10.03
CA VAL A 93 -6.49 10.18 -11.23
C VAL A 93 -5.53 9.63 -12.27
N LEU A 94 -6.01 9.26 -13.46
CA LEU A 94 -5.14 9.03 -14.61
C LEU A 94 -4.47 10.36 -14.98
N SER A 95 -3.23 10.30 -15.47
CA SER A 95 -2.22 11.37 -15.61
C SER A 95 -2.69 12.79 -16.00
N GLU A 96 -3.82 12.93 -16.68
CA GLU A 96 -4.28 14.20 -17.27
C GLU A 96 -5.06 15.10 -16.27
N ASP A 97 -5.64 14.57 -15.19
CA ASP A 97 -6.34 15.40 -14.18
C ASP A 97 -5.53 15.61 -12.89
N GLU A 98 -4.25 15.23 -12.84
CA GLU A 98 -3.41 15.30 -11.63
C GLU A 98 -2.98 16.73 -11.24
N SER A 99 -3.79 17.75 -11.51
CA SER A 99 -3.55 19.10 -10.99
C SER A 99 -3.84 19.15 -9.49
N ALA A 100 -2.86 19.59 -8.71
CA ALA A 100 -2.96 19.72 -7.24
C ALA A 100 -4.06 20.71 -6.80
N SER A 101 -4.53 21.58 -7.71
CA SER A 101 -5.55 22.60 -7.45
C SER A 101 -6.99 22.11 -7.61
N ALA A 102 -7.24 20.99 -8.30
CA ALA A 102 -8.61 20.57 -8.67
C ALA A 102 -9.14 19.35 -7.89
N ASN A 103 -8.30 18.64 -7.14
CA ASN A 103 -8.68 17.36 -6.52
C ASN A 103 -8.48 17.35 -5.00
N SER A 104 -9.52 16.94 -4.27
CA SER A 104 -9.42 16.61 -2.85
C SER A 104 -8.46 15.44 -2.65
N ASN A 105 -7.40 15.63 -1.85
CA ASN A 105 -6.43 14.59 -1.50
C ASN A 105 -7.00 13.52 -0.55
N GLN A 106 -8.17 13.77 0.06
CA GLN A 106 -8.75 12.90 1.08
C GLN A 106 -8.92 11.43 0.64
N PRO A 107 -9.51 11.11 -0.53
CA PRO A 107 -9.72 9.72 -0.92
C PRO A 107 -8.40 8.94 -1.09
N ARG A 108 -7.32 9.65 -1.43
CA ARG A 108 -5.99 9.05 -1.60
C ARG A 108 -5.30 8.79 -0.27
N ASN A 109 -5.51 9.67 0.71
CA ASN A 109 -5.10 9.45 2.10
C ASN A 109 -5.88 8.25 2.67
N ASP A 110 -7.21 8.23 2.51
CA ASP A 110 -8.07 7.15 2.96
C ASP A 110 -7.67 5.79 2.33
N ALA A 111 -7.35 5.78 1.03
CA ALA A 111 -6.85 4.59 0.35
C ALA A 111 -5.58 4.03 1.02
N PHE A 112 -4.64 4.90 1.37
CA PHE A 112 -3.41 4.49 2.05
C PHE A 112 -3.70 3.91 3.44
N VAL A 113 -4.62 4.52 4.20
CA VAL A 113 -5.09 3.97 5.49
C VAL A 113 -5.61 2.54 5.30
N TYR A 114 -6.46 2.29 4.30
CA TYR A 114 -7.03 0.96 4.06
C TYR A 114 -6.02 -0.06 3.53
N VAL A 115 -5.02 0.36 2.76
CA VAL A 115 -3.90 -0.51 2.35
C VAL A 115 -3.08 -0.92 3.57
N LEU A 116 -2.68 0.04 4.40
CA LEU A 116 -1.84 -0.23 5.57
C LEU A 116 -2.58 -1.06 6.63
N ALA A 117 -3.82 -0.66 6.96
CA ALA A 117 -4.66 -1.41 7.89
C ALA A 117 -4.97 -2.82 7.37
N GLY A 118 -5.24 -2.96 6.07
CA GLY A 118 -5.41 -4.25 5.41
C GLY A 118 -4.22 -5.17 5.65
N LYS A 119 -2.99 -4.67 5.44
CA LYS A 119 -1.77 -5.44 5.74
C LYS A 119 -1.63 -5.80 7.22
N LEU A 120 -1.99 -4.90 8.12
CA LEU A 120 -1.92 -5.15 9.57
C LEU A 120 -2.92 -6.22 10.03
N LEU A 121 -4.08 -6.36 9.38
CA LEU A 121 -5.05 -7.42 9.67
C LEU A 121 -4.52 -8.84 9.43
N HIS A 122 -3.43 -8.97 8.66
CA HIS A 122 -2.77 -10.24 8.36
C HIS A 122 -1.54 -10.51 9.24
N VAL A 123 -1.16 -9.58 10.12
CA VAL A 123 -0.06 -9.77 11.07
C VAL A 123 -0.59 -10.53 12.28
N ALA A 124 -0.05 -11.72 12.53
CA ALA A 124 -0.54 -12.62 13.58
C ALA A 124 -0.51 -12.00 14.98
N GLU A 125 0.53 -11.22 15.29
CA GLU A 125 0.68 -10.55 16.59
C GLU A 125 0.00 -9.17 16.69
N ALA A 126 -0.76 -8.77 15.66
CA ALA A 126 -1.47 -7.49 15.61
C ALA A 126 -3.00 -7.67 15.66
N HIS A 127 -3.64 -6.93 16.55
CA HIS A 127 -5.09 -6.81 16.60
C HIS A 127 -5.48 -5.38 16.24
N VAL A 128 -6.01 -5.17 15.03
CA VAL A 128 -6.50 -3.85 14.60
C VAL A 128 -7.81 -3.55 15.32
N VAL A 129 -7.77 -2.58 16.24
CA VAL A 129 -8.87 -2.17 17.11
C VAL A 129 -9.79 -1.18 16.43
N SER A 130 -9.24 -0.19 15.71
CA SER A 130 -10.04 0.75 14.93
C SER A 130 -9.31 1.21 13.68
N VAL A 131 -10.08 1.56 12.65
CA VAL A 131 -9.60 2.13 11.39
C VAL A 131 -10.52 3.28 11.00
N ASP A 132 -9.94 4.47 10.84
CA ASP A 132 -10.65 5.68 10.42
C ASP A 132 -11.93 5.90 11.27
N GLY A 133 -11.75 5.85 12.59
CA GLY A 133 -12.82 5.99 13.59
C GLY A 133 -13.85 4.84 13.64
N ILE A 134 -13.70 3.79 12.84
CA ILE A 134 -14.58 2.59 12.89
C ILE A 134 -13.93 1.54 13.76
N ASN A 135 -14.60 1.16 14.85
CA ASN A 135 -14.11 0.15 15.77
C ASN A 135 -14.37 -1.27 15.27
N ASN A 136 -13.47 -2.17 15.63
CA ASN A 136 -13.61 -3.60 15.42
C ASN A 136 -14.60 -4.19 16.44
N ALA A 137 -15.80 -4.52 15.99
CA ALA A 137 -16.88 -5.04 16.84
C ALA A 137 -16.45 -6.31 17.58
N LYS A 138 -15.66 -7.21 16.95
CA LYS A 138 -15.21 -8.45 17.60
C LYS A 138 -14.26 -8.21 18.77
N ILE A 139 -13.47 -7.14 18.74
CA ILE A 139 -12.52 -6.81 19.81
C ILE A 139 -13.23 -6.00 20.91
N MET A 140 -14.09 -5.05 20.53
CA MET A 140 -14.78 -4.16 21.48
C MET A 140 -15.77 -4.88 22.38
N HIS A 141 -16.38 -5.98 21.93
CA HIS A 141 -17.24 -6.79 22.80
C HIS A 141 -16.49 -7.45 23.98
N GLY A 142 -15.15 -7.43 24.00
CA GLY A 142 -14.32 -7.97 25.08
C GLY A 142 -13.50 -6.96 25.88
N GLN A 143 -13.44 -5.68 25.51
CA GLN A 143 -12.60 -4.67 26.17
C GLN A 143 -13.27 -3.28 26.22
N THR A 144 -13.11 -2.57 27.35
CA THR A 144 -13.56 -1.18 27.57
C THR A 144 -12.71 -0.11 26.86
N GLN A 145 -11.90 -0.50 25.87
CA GLN A 145 -11.09 0.48 25.14
C GLN A 145 -12.01 1.32 24.24
N GLN A 146 -12.12 2.62 24.53
CA GLN A 146 -12.75 3.55 23.60
C GLN A 146 -11.90 3.67 22.33
N GLY A 147 -12.55 3.75 21.17
CA GLY A 147 -11.90 3.95 19.88
C GLY A 147 -10.94 5.14 19.88
N SER A 148 -9.90 5.08 19.04
CA SER A 148 -8.93 6.17 18.89
C SER A 148 -9.36 7.13 17.77
N PRO A 149 -9.10 8.44 17.89
CA PRO A 149 -9.28 9.37 16.78
C PRO A 149 -8.23 9.20 15.67
N SER A 150 -7.20 8.36 15.90
CA SER A 150 -6.15 8.10 14.91
C SER A 150 -6.64 7.30 13.70
N ASP A 151 -5.93 7.46 12.58
CA ASP A 151 -6.25 6.75 11.33
C ASP A 151 -6.29 5.23 11.51
N ILE A 152 -5.34 4.68 12.29
CA ILE A 152 -5.34 3.27 12.69
C ILE A 152 -5.01 3.19 14.18
N PHE A 153 -5.67 2.29 14.89
CA PHE A 153 -5.31 1.89 16.24
C PHE A 153 -5.22 0.37 16.32
N LEU A 154 -4.12 -0.15 16.84
CA LEU A 154 -3.89 -1.58 17.01
C LEU A 154 -3.29 -1.92 18.36
N LEU A 155 -3.46 -3.17 18.77
CA LEU A 155 -2.67 -3.80 19.82
C LEU A 155 -1.63 -4.71 19.14
N PHE A 156 -0.35 -4.42 19.31
CA PHE A 156 0.74 -5.28 18.83
C PHE A 156 1.46 -5.87 20.03
N ARG A 157 1.33 -7.18 20.25
CA ARG A 157 1.88 -7.86 21.46
C ARG A 157 1.49 -7.10 22.74
N ASP A 158 0.20 -6.82 22.88
CA ASP A 158 -0.40 -6.04 23.97
C ASP A 158 0.03 -4.57 24.09
N ASN A 159 0.89 -4.08 23.20
CA ASN A 159 1.26 -2.67 23.14
C ASN A 159 0.21 -1.92 22.30
N PRO A 160 -0.50 -0.94 22.87
CA PRO A 160 -1.43 -0.13 22.10
C PRO A 160 -0.63 0.87 21.26
N ILE A 161 -0.84 0.83 19.94
CA ILE A 161 -0.14 1.66 18.95
C ILE A 161 -1.17 2.41 18.12
N ARG A 162 -1.01 3.74 18.07
CA ARG A 162 -1.71 4.64 17.13
C ARG A 162 -0.83 4.88 15.92
N ILE A 163 -1.44 4.88 14.74
CA ILE A 163 -0.77 5.21 13.49
C ILE A 163 -1.50 6.38 12.84
N GLU A 164 -0.76 7.44 12.52
CA GLU A 164 -1.22 8.55 11.69
C GLU A 164 -0.64 8.38 10.29
N CYS A 165 -1.51 8.38 9.27
CA CYS A 165 -1.16 8.12 7.89
C CYS A 165 -1.16 9.42 7.08
N LYS A 166 -0.11 9.64 6.29
CA LYS A 166 0.02 10.79 5.39
C LYS A 166 0.45 10.35 4.01
N ARG A 167 -0.08 10.99 2.97
CA ARG A 167 0.30 10.76 1.55
C ARG A 167 0.70 12.09 0.92
N PRO A 168 1.86 12.65 1.28
CA PRO A 168 2.32 13.94 0.76
C PRO A 168 2.40 13.94 -0.77
N MET A 169 2.12 15.09 -1.36
CA MET A 169 2.05 15.23 -2.82
C MET A 169 3.41 15.47 -3.46
N ASN A 170 4.32 16.08 -2.72
CA ASN A 170 5.63 16.52 -3.16
C ASN A 170 6.56 16.68 -1.94
N GLU A 171 7.85 16.88 -2.19
CA GLU A 171 8.84 17.07 -1.12
C GLU A 171 8.54 18.30 -0.24
N ALA A 172 7.98 19.37 -0.81
CA ALA A 172 7.68 20.60 -0.08
C ALA A 172 6.65 20.38 1.04
N THR A 173 5.66 19.52 0.81
CA THR A 173 4.59 19.20 1.78
C THR A 173 4.93 18.04 2.71
N LEU A 174 6.03 17.31 2.45
CA LEU A 174 6.41 16.12 3.22
C LEU A 174 6.63 16.44 4.70
N GLN A 175 7.43 17.47 5.00
CA GLN A 175 7.74 17.83 6.38
C GLN A 175 6.50 18.32 7.14
N GLU A 176 5.69 19.19 6.53
CA GLU A 176 4.45 19.70 7.13
C GLU A 176 3.47 18.56 7.47
N ASN A 177 3.33 17.57 6.57
CA ASN A 177 2.49 16.40 6.82
C ASN A 177 3.01 15.55 7.97
N ALA A 178 4.34 15.35 8.04
CA ALA A 178 4.98 14.63 9.13
C ALA A 178 4.81 15.35 10.47
N ASP A 179 4.98 16.68 10.49
CA ASP A 179 4.79 17.51 11.69
C ASP A 179 3.33 17.48 12.14
N THR A 180 2.38 17.53 11.21
CA THR A 180 0.94 17.37 11.52
C THR A 180 0.65 16.01 12.15
N ALA A 181 1.14 14.91 11.58
CA ALA A 181 1.00 13.57 12.14
C ALA A 181 1.61 13.49 13.55
N TYR A 182 2.79 14.09 13.71
CA TYR A 182 3.49 14.15 14.98
C TYR A 182 2.69 14.90 16.06
N HIS A 183 2.11 16.06 15.73
CA HIS A 183 1.23 16.81 16.63
C HIS A 183 -0.05 16.04 16.97
N GLN A 184 -0.71 15.43 15.98
CA GLN A 184 -1.92 14.61 16.21
C GLN A 184 -1.65 13.43 17.15
N LEU A 185 -0.47 12.80 17.02
CA LEU A 185 -0.01 11.78 17.94
C LEU A 185 0.20 12.35 19.34
N ASN A 186 0.85 13.51 19.47
CA ASN A 186 1.22 14.15 20.73
C ASN A 186 0.06 14.77 21.52
N ASP A 187 -0.91 15.39 20.87
CA ASP A 187 -2.00 16.10 21.55
C ASP A 187 -2.97 15.14 22.26
N ASN A 188 -3.01 13.88 21.83
CA ASN A 188 -3.92 12.85 22.35
C ASN A 188 -3.25 11.91 23.38
N LEU A 189 -2.09 12.31 23.89
CA LEU A 189 -1.25 11.55 24.79
C LEU A 189 -1.61 11.79 26.28
N ALA A 190 -2.86 11.63 26.70
CA ALA A 190 -3.14 11.43 28.13
C ALA A 190 -3.45 9.94 28.36
N GLY A 191 -2.48 9.15 28.89
CA GLY A 191 -2.70 7.76 29.30
C GLY A 191 -2.10 6.59 28.47
N GLN A 192 -0.95 6.68 27.80
CA GLN A 192 -0.83 6.98 26.37
C GLN A 192 -0.40 5.73 25.56
N PRO A 193 -1.09 5.38 24.46
CA PRO A 193 -0.56 4.42 23.48
C PRO A 193 0.69 4.96 22.77
N TRP A 194 1.51 4.06 22.25
CA TRP A 194 2.66 4.40 21.41
C TRP A 194 2.20 4.99 20.06
N GLY A 195 3.01 5.85 19.46
CA GLY A 195 2.69 6.51 18.18
C GLY A 195 3.60 6.07 17.04
N VAL A 196 3.05 5.97 15.83
CA VAL A 196 3.80 5.72 14.59
C VAL A 196 3.30 6.69 13.52
N ILE A 197 4.23 7.29 12.79
CA ILE A 197 3.89 8.09 11.61
C ILE A 197 4.06 7.21 10.38
N ALA A 198 3.02 7.02 9.58
CA ALA A 198 3.08 6.28 8.32
C ALA A 198 2.99 7.24 7.14
N ILE A 199 3.92 7.13 6.19
CA ILE A 199 4.04 8.02 5.04
C ILE A 199 4.05 7.20 3.76
N ASP A 200 3.07 7.44 2.89
CA ASP A 200 3.11 7.01 1.49
C ASP A 200 3.81 8.08 0.64
N ALA A 201 5.04 7.80 0.24
CA ALA A 201 5.89 8.66 -0.59
C ALA A 201 5.79 8.34 -2.09
N SER A 202 4.85 7.50 -2.53
CA SER A 202 4.72 7.07 -3.93
C SER A 202 4.70 8.23 -4.92
N ARG A 203 4.03 9.35 -4.57
CA ARG A 203 3.94 10.56 -5.41
C ARG A 203 5.19 11.41 -5.41
N ILE A 204 5.96 11.36 -4.33
CA ILE A 204 7.21 12.11 -4.25
C ILE A 204 8.24 11.43 -5.15
N VAL A 205 8.29 10.10 -5.08
CA VAL A 205 9.24 9.30 -5.85
C VAL A 205 8.84 9.19 -7.32
N ARG A 206 7.54 9.14 -7.64
CA ARG A 206 7.02 9.04 -9.02
C ARG A 206 6.57 10.40 -9.55
N LYS A 207 7.13 10.82 -10.69
CA LYS A 207 6.54 11.92 -11.47
C LYS A 207 5.21 11.50 -12.11
N PRO A 208 4.20 12.39 -12.16
CA PRO A 208 2.96 12.18 -12.92
C PRO A 208 3.19 11.61 -14.32
N GLY A 209 2.47 10.56 -14.70
CA GLY A 209 2.55 9.96 -16.04
C GLY A 209 3.84 9.18 -16.34
N GLU A 210 4.77 9.05 -15.39
CA GLU A 210 5.99 8.27 -15.57
C GLU A 210 5.92 6.91 -14.86
N TYR A 211 6.61 5.93 -15.45
CA TYR A 211 6.91 4.64 -14.84
C TYR A 211 8.43 4.46 -14.76
N LEU A 212 8.89 3.71 -13.76
CA LEU A 212 10.30 3.45 -13.58
C LEU A 212 10.76 2.38 -14.57
N GLN A 213 11.83 2.66 -15.32
CA GLN A 213 12.50 1.66 -16.17
C GLN A 213 13.81 1.22 -15.51
N VAL A 214 13.99 -0.09 -15.31
CA VAL A 214 15.15 -0.64 -14.59
C VAL A 214 15.68 -1.91 -15.24
N PRO A 215 16.98 -2.24 -15.04
CA PRO A 215 17.57 -3.47 -15.56
C PRO A 215 17.03 -4.75 -14.89
N SER A 216 16.36 -4.66 -13.74
CA SER A 216 15.72 -5.78 -13.06
C SER A 216 14.65 -5.33 -12.06
N LEU A 217 13.69 -6.19 -11.72
CA LEU A 217 12.69 -5.86 -10.68
C LEU A 217 13.35 -5.57 -9.32
N GLU A 218 14.43 -6.29 -9.00
CA GLU A 218 15.21 -6.08 -7.77
C GLU A 218 15.86 -4.70 -7.76
N ALA A 219 16.36 -4.22 -8.90
CA ALA A 219 16.90 -2.87 -9.03
C ALA A 219 15.81 -1.81 -8.79
N GLY A 220 14.57 -2.04 -9.25
CA GLY A 220 13.44 -1.16 -8.99
C GLY A 220 13.09 -1.07 -7.50
N THR A 221 13.06 -2.21 -6.81
CA THR A 221 12.81 -2.25 -5.35
C THR A 221 13.93 -1.54 -4.60
N LYS A 222 15.19 -1.81 -4.95
CA LYS A 222 16.35 -1.15 -4.34
C LYS A 222 16.34 0.37 -4.55
N PHE A 223 15.98 0.82 -5.76
CA PHE A 223 15.79 2.24 -6.05
C PHE A 223 14.76 2.86 -5.09
N LEU A 224 13.57 2.26 -4.97
CA LEU A 224 12.54 2.77 -4.07
C LEU A 224 12.97 2.79 -2.61
N SER A 225 13.66 1.75 -2.12
CA SER A 225 14.19 1.72 -0.76
C SER A 225 15.15 2.87 -0.49
N ASN A 226 16.06 3.15 -1.44
CA ASN A 226 17.01 4.25 -1.33
C ASN A 226 16.30 5.61 -1.32
N GLU A 227 15.29 5.81 -2.17
CA GLU A 227 14.54 7.07 -2.21
C GLU A 227 13.71 7.26 -0.94
N LEU A 228 13.08 6.21 -0.40
CA LEU A 228 12.42 6.26 0.90
C LEU A 228 13.38 6.62 2.02
N GLU A 229 14.58 6.04 2.03
CA GLU A 229 15.59 6.35 3.06
C GLU A 229 15.99 7.82 3.01
N LYS A 230 16.30 8.36 1.82
CA LYS A 230 16.62 9.78 1.63
C LYS A 230 15.52 10.71 2.15
N LEU A 231 14.26 10.39 1.87
CA LEU A 231 13.12 11.21 2.26
C LEU A 231 12.80 11.12 3.76
N LEU A 232 12.91 9.91 4.36
CA LEU A 232 12.35 9.65 5.68
C LEU A 232 13.38 9.70 6.82
N VAL A 233 14.66 9.46 6.55
CA VAL A 233 15.72 9.59 7.57
C VAL A 233 15.75 11.01 8.18
N PRO A 234 15.66 12.11 7.40
CA PRO A 234 15.61 13.46 7.96
C PRO A 234 14.41 13.67 8.91
N ILE A 235 13.24 13.10 8.60
CA ILE A 235 12.04 13.17 9.45
C ILE A 235 12.27 12.41 10.74
N ALA A 236 12.73 11.15 10.64
CA ALA A 236 12.97 10.31 11.81
C ALA A 236 13.99 10.91 12.78
N LYS A 237 15.03 11.59 12.26
CA LYS A 237 16.04 12.29 13.08
C LYS A 237 15.49 13.48 13.87
N LYS A 238 14.37 14.07 13.43
CA LYS A 238 13.72 15.21 14.12
C LYS A 238 12.73 14.76 15.19
N LEU A 239 12.37 13.48 15.24
CA LEU A 239 11.48 12.95 16.28
C LEU A 239 12.17 13.07 17.64
N ASN A 240 11.56 13.84 18.55
CA ASN A 240 12.11 14.12 19.87
C ASN A 240 11.24 13.64 21.04
N HIS A 241 10.07 13.06 20.78
CA HIS A 241 9.17 12.53 21.82
C HIS A 241 9.33 11.01 21.99
N GLU A 242 9.52 10.55 23.22
CA GLU A 242 9.84 9.15 23.55
C GLU A 242 8.71 8.17 23.19
N LYS A 243 7.46 8.66 23.13
CA LYS A 243 6.28 7.83 22.82
C LYS A 243 6.03 7.62 21.34
N VAL A 244 6.73 8.33 20.47
CA VAL A 244 6.68 8.07 19.02
C VAL A 244 7.76 7.04 18.69
N LEU A 245 7.34 5.83 18.29
CA LEU A 245 8.23 4.69 18.01
C LEU A 245 9.10 4.93 16.78
N GLY A 246 8.58 5.66 15.79
CA GLY A 246 9.29 5.92 14.54
C GLY A 246 8.37 6.22 13.36
N VAL A 247 8.92 6.00 12.17
CA VAL A 247 8.26 6.26 10.89
C VAL A 247 8.18 4.97 10.06
N ILE A 248 7.02 4.71 9.46
CA ILE A 248 6.84 3.73 8.39
C ILE A 248 6.80 4.48 7.06
N GLY A 249 7.71 4.16 6.16
CA GLY A 249 7.69 4.56 4.76
C GLY A 249 7.07 3.50 3.88
N PHE A 250 6.25 3.94 2.94
CA PHE A 250 5.72 3.13 1.86
C PHE A 250 5.92 3.87 0.53
N SER A 251 6.33 3.14 -0.51
CA SER A 251 6.26 3.63 -1.88
C SER A 251 5.92 2.49 -2.80
N ARG A 252 5.03 2.77 -3.74
CA ARG A 252 4.65 1.89 -4.83
C ARG A 252 4.63 2.72 -6.10
N ILE A 253 5.30 2.23 -7.14
CA ILE A 253 5.31 2.91 -8.45
C ILE A 253 5.22 1.86 -9.58
N PRO A 254 4.60 2.20 -10.73
CA PRO A 254 4.63 1.33 -11.90
C PRO A 254 6.07 1.19 -12.40
N LEU A 255 6.41 -0.03 -12.80
CA LEU A 255 7.76 -0.45 -13.15
C LEU A 255 7.77 -1.25 -14.45
N ILE A 256 8.75 -1.00 -15.31
CA ILE A 256 9.12 -1.90 -16.40
C ILE A 256 10.55 -2.37 -16.14
N GLY A 257 10.76 -3.69 -16.17
CA GLY A 257 12.11 -4.24 -16.00
C GLY A 257 12.23 -5.68 -16.44
N THR A 258 13.44 -6.21 -16.30
CA THR A 258 13.76 -7.58 -16.71
C THR A 258 13.60 -8.55 -15.54
N VAL A 259 13.07 -9.75 -15.80
CA VAL A 259 13.00 -10.84 -14.83
C VAL A 259 13.78 -12.04 -15.33
N LYS A 260 14.59 -12.63 -14.45
CA LYS A 260 15.17 -13.95 -14.66
C LYS A 260 14.25 -14.98 -14.01
N SER A 261 13.74 -15.90 -14.81
CA SER A 261 12.92 -17.02 -14.31
C SER A 261 13.77 -17.97 -13.48
N ARG A 262 13.19 -18.55 -12.42
CA ARG A 262 13.82 -19.69 -11.72
C ARG A 262 13.72 -20.99 -12.55
N ILE A 263 12.85 -21.01 -13.56
CA ILE A 263 12.81 -22.10 -14.53
C ILE A 263 14.03 -21.96 -15.44
N LEU A 264 14.82 -23.03 -15.50
CA LEU A 264 16.00 -23.12 -16.33
C LEU A 264 15.64 -23.66 -17.72
N LYS A 265 16.37 -23.20 -18.73
CA LYS A 265 16.42 -23.80 -20.06
C LYS A 265 17.16 -25.15 -19.97
N LEU A 266 17.14 -25.89 -21.08
CA LEU A 266 17.87 -27.15 -21.21
C LEU A 266 19.39 -27.00 -20.98
N ASP A 267 19.94 -25.82 -21.21
CA ASP A 267 21.35 -25.49 -20.97
C ASP A 267 21.67 -25.07 -19.52
N GLY A 268 20.68 -25.15 -18.60
CA GLY A 268 20.82 -24.74 -17.20
C GLY A 268 20.74 -23.23 -16.96
N THR A 269 20.52 -22.40 -17.99
CA THR A 269 20.40 -20.95 -17.82
C THR A 269 18.94 -20.50 -17.60
N PRO A 270 18.68 -19.48 -16.77
CA PRO A 270 17.36 -18.88 -16.61
C PRO A 270 16.75 -18.37 -17.94
N PHE A 271 15.42 -18.46 -18.07
CA PHE A 271 14.71 -17.62 -19.03
C PHE A 271 14.81 -16.15 -18.63
N VAL A 272 14.98 -15.27 -19.61
CA VAL A 272 15.01 -13.81 -19.42
C VAL A 272 13.77 -13.22 -20.05
N LEU A 273 13.01 -12.47 -19.27
CA LEU A 273 11.79 -11.79 -19.68
C LEU A 273 12.07 -10.30 -19.63
N GLU A 274 12.19 -9.71 -20.81
CA GLU A 274 12.44 -8.27 -20.95
C GLU A 274 11.12 -7.50 -20.96
N ASN A 275 11.19 -6.23 -20.55
CA ASN A 275 10.07 -5.29 -20.59
C ASN A 275 8.82 -5.78 -19.84
N LEU A 276 9.00 -6.45 -18.70
CA LEU A 276 7.87 -6.88 -17.87
C LEU A 276 7.28 -5.68 -17.14
N SER A 277 6.04 -5.33 -17.48
CA SER A 277 5.21 -4.37 -16.75
C SER A 277 4.79 -4.95 -15.39
N SER A 278 5.11 -4.24 -14.31
CA SER A 278 4.85 -4.62 -12.92
C SER A 278 4.73 -3.38 -12.02
N ALA A 279 4.80 -3.57 -10.70
CA ALA A 279 4.95 -2.52 -9.71
C ALA A 279 6.22 -2.74 -8.89
N ALA A 280 6.99 -1.69 -8.65
CA ALA A 280 7.98 -1.67 -7.59
C ALA A 280 7.27 -1.32 -6.28
N ILE A 281 7.56 -2.04 -5.20
CA ILE A 281 7.02 -1.77 -3.86
C ILE A 281 8.17 -1.77 -2.88
N ALA A 282 8.24 -0.76 -2.00
CA ALA A 282 9.17 -0.75 -0.89
C ALA A 282 8.47 -0.32 0.41
N TYR A 283 8.88 -0.97 1.50
CA TYR A 283 8.55 -0.58 2.86
C TYR A 283 9.85 -0.31 3.61
N LEU A 284 9.88 0.77 4.37
CA LEU A 284 10.99 1.14 5.23
C LEU A 284 10.45 1.46 6.62
N CYS A 285 11.07 0.94 7.67
CA CYS A 285 10.75 1.34 9.03
C CYS A 285 11.99 1.97 9.65
N ILE A 286 11.86 3.19 10.16
CA ILE A 286 12.95 3.92 10.80
C ILE A 286 12.54 4.15 12.24
N LYS A 287 13.28 3.56 13.18
CA LYS A 287 13.02 3.75 14.61
C LYS A 287 13.41 5.15 15.07
N ASN A 288 12.64 5.67 16.01
CA ASN A 288 13.03 6.84 16.79
C ASN A 288 14.03 6.41 17.86
N ALA A 289 15.28 6.90 17.77
CA ALA A 289 16.33 6.60 18.74
C ALA A 289 16.04 7.11 20.16
N LYS A 290 15.08 8.04 20.33
CA LYS A 290 14.63 8.53 21.63
C LYS A 290 13.52 7.68 22.24
N SER A 291 12.93 6.74 21.50
CA SER A 291 11.87 5.89 22.03
C SER A 291 12.45 4.65 22.72
N PRO A 292 12.11 4.39 23.99
CA PRO A 292 12.54 3.16 24.67
C PRO A 292 11.93 1.89 24.06
N GLN A 293 10.87 2.02 23.26
CA GLN A 293 10.23 0.93 22.53
C GLN A 293 10.47 1.02 21.01
N GLY A 294 11.45 1.82 20.57
CA GLY A 294 11.72 2.02 19.14
C GLY A 294 12.00 0.72 18.37
N ASP A 295 12.49 -0.32 19.04
CA ASP A 295 12.74 -1.63 18.42
C ASP A 295 11.46 -2.37 17.99
N LEU A 296 10.28 -2.01 18.52
CA LEU A 296 8.99 -2.49 18.02
C LEU A 296 8.80 -2.16 16.52
N MET A 297 9.43 -1.09 16.01
CA MET A 297 9.40 -0.76 14.58
C MET A 297 10.07 -1.83 13.72
N HIS A 298 11.16 -2.43 14.19
CA HIS A 298 11.83 -3.51 13.45
C HIS A 298 11.00 -4.79 13.46
N GLU A 299 10.27 -5.05 14.54
CA GLU A 299 9.37 -6.20 14.64
C GLU A 299 8.16 -6.04 13.72
N LEU A 300 7.55 -4.86 13.70
CA LEU A 300 6.50 -4.50 12.74
C LEU A 300 6.99 -4.65 11.30
N GLN A 301 8.20 -4.16 10.99
CA GLN A 301 8.80 -4.31 9.66
C GLN A 301 8.94 -5.76 9.24
N ARG A 302 9.49 -6.63 10.10
CA ARG A 302 9.63 -8.06 9.82
C ARG A 302 8.28 -8.71 9.54
N SER A 303 7.24 -8.30 10.26
CA SER A 303 5.89 -8.78 10.06
C SER A 303 5.31 -8.34 8.71
N PHE A 304 5.57 -7.10 8.28
CA PHE A 304 5.21 -6.64 6.93
C PHE A 304 5.97 -7.37 5.82
N SER A 305 7.27 -7.64 5.99
CA SER A 305 8.06 -8.38 5.00
C SER A 305 7.54 -9.79 4.77
N ARG A 306 7.03 -10.45 5.82
CA ARG A 306 6.40 -11.78 5.71
C ARG A 306 5.07 -11.73 4.97
N THR A 307 4.30 -10.64 5.09
CA THR A 307 2.99 -10.45 4.45
C THR A 307 3.06 -9.74 3.09
N THR A 308 4.24 -9.34 2.62
CA THR A 308 4.46 -8.70 1.30
C THR A 308 4.94 -9.66 0.22
N HIS A 309 5.01 -10.96 0.49
CA HIS A 309 5.19 -12.00 -0.53
C HIS A 309 4.01 -12.11 -1.54
N ASP A 310 3.04 -11.18 -1.48
CA ASP A 310 1.93 -11.01 -2.41
C ASP A 310 2.29 -10.33 -3.75
N VAL A 311 3.53 -9.86 -3.94
CA VAL A 311 4.10 -9.98 -5.30
C VAL A 311 4.49 -11.44 -5.39
N PRO A 312 3.68 -12.27 -6.08
CA PRO A 312 3.70 -13.70 -5.84
C PRO A 312 5.12 -14.21 -6.01
N GLN A 313 5.72 -14.73 -4.94
CA GLN A 313 6.81 -15.69 -5.06
C GLN A 313 6.39 -16.83 -6.02
N ASP A 314 5.07 -17.03 -6.15
CA ASP A 314 4.36 -17.93 -7.08
C ASP A 314 4.09 -17.34 -8.49
N SER A 315 4.72 -16.23 -8.88
CA SER A 315 4.86 -15.87 -10.32
C SER A 315 6.00 -16.61 -10.99
N ILE A 316 6.75 -17.39 -10.22
CA ILE A 316 7.67 -18.39 -10.72
C ILE A 316 7.29 -19.69 -10.00
N PRO A 317 6.93 -20.77 -10.71
CA PRO A 317 6.54 -22.01 -10.05
C PRO A 317 7.69 -22.50 -9.16
N ILE A 318 7.38 -22.70 -7.89
CA ILE A 318 8.23 -23.38 -6.91
C ILE A 318 7.73 -24.82 -6.86
N THR A 319 8.60 -25.76 -7.23
CA THR A 319 8.59 -27.13 -6.70
C THR A 319 9.54 -27.17 -5.52
#